data_AF-A0A086T357-F1
#
_entry.id   AF-A0A086T357-F1
#
_cell.length_a   1.000
_cell.length_b   1.000
_cell.length_c   1.000
_cell.angle_alpha   90.00
_cell.angle_beta   90.00
_cell.angle_gamma   90.00
#
_symmetry.space_group_name_H-M   'P 1'
#
loop_
_entity.id
_entity.type
_entity.pdbx_description
1 polymer ?
#
loop_
_entity_poly.entity_id
_entity_poly.type
_entity_poly.pdbx_seq_one_letter_code
_entity_poly.pdbx_strand_id
1 'polypeptide(L)'
;MNNDGFHHAPRNISTVIDVLKFHGISWALYQEDMPYTGFEGFEWKNPETSANDYVRKQNPAILHDSLTHDKSRLSRIENLSMMDTSRSIFS
;
A
#
# COMPACT_ATOMS: atom_id res chain seq x y z
N MET A 1 8.19 -11.89 5.09
CA MET A 1 7.32 -13.08 5.16
C MET A 1 7.84 -14.09 4.14
N ASN A 2 8.19 -15.31 4.56
CA ASN A 2 8.87 -16.31 3.70
C ASN A 2 7.90 -17.22 2.93
N ASN A 3 6.68 -16.73 2.70
CA ASN A 3 5.52 -17.47 2.19
C ASN A 3 4.61 -16.46 1.43
N ASP A 4 4.07 -16.89 0.29
CA ASP A 4 3.15 -16.11 -0.56
C ASP A 4 1.69 -16.28 -0.11
N GLY A 5 1.45 -16.39 1.19
CA GLY A 5 0.13 -16.57 1.77
C GLY A 5 -0.63 -15.25 1.81
N PHE A 6 -1.96 -15.34 1.75
CA PHE A 6 -2.81 -14.21 2.08
C PHE A 6 -2.72 -13.96 3.59
N HIS A 7 -2.00 -12.91 3.97
CA HIS A 7 -1.85 -12.49 5.37
C HIS A 7 -2.63 -11.21 5.64
N HIS A 8 -3.28 -11.17 6.79
CA HIS A 8 -3.88 -9.98 7.33
C HIS A 8 -3.72 -9.96 8.85
N ALA A 9 -3.51 -8.77 9.40
CA ALA A 9 -3.44 -8.48 10.81
C ALA A 9 -4.79 -7.87 11.23
N PRO A 10 -5.48 -8.46 12.21
CA PRO A 10 -6.76 -7.96 12.68
C PRO A 10 -6.64 -6.55 13.28
N ARG A 11 -7.79 -5.84 13.35
CA ARG A 11 -7.86 -4.42 13.75
C ARG A 11 -7.31 -4.10 15.15
N ASN A 12 -7.15 -5.11 16.01
CA ASN A 12 -6.60 -4.94 17.36
C ASN A 12 -5.07 -4.92 17.40
N ILE A 13 -4.39 -5.12 16.26
CA ILE A 13 -2.94 -4.99 16.16
C ILE A 13 -2.59 -3.55 15.77
N SER A 14 -1.92 -2.84 16.68
CA SER A 14 -1.49 -1.46 16.47
C SER A 14 -0.25 -1.39 15.57
N THR A 15 -0.16 -0.31 14.82
CA THR A 15 0.94 0.00 13.88
C THR A 15 1.59 1.33 14.23
N VAL A 16 2.75 1.63 13.64
CA VAL A 16 3.36 2.97 13.76
C VAL A 16 2.45 4.08 13.21
N ILE A 17 1.59 3.77 12.23
CA ILE A 17 0.61 4.72 11.68
C ILE A 17 -0.41 5.16 12.73
N ASP A 18 -0.77 4.29 13.68
CA ASP A 18 -1.66 4.65 14.78
C ASP A 18 -1.02 5.68 15.71
N VAL A 19 0.30 5.61 15.92
CA VAL A 19 1.06 6.63 16.67
C VAL A 19 1.08 7.96 15.92
N LEU A 20 1.32 7.94 14.60
CA LEU A 20 1.30 9.15 13.77
C LEU A 20 -0.08 9.83 13.82
N LYS A 21 -1.16 9.05 13.70
CA LYS A 21 -2.53 9.57 13.81
C LYS A 21 -2.80 10.16 15.20
N PHE A 22 -2.38 9.46 16.25
CA PHE A 22 -2.58 9.93 17.64
C PHE A 22 -1.91 11.29 17.90
N HIS A 23 -0.73 11.52 17.32
CA HIS A 23 0.00 12.79 17.44
C HIS A 23 -0.34 13.84 16.37
N GLY A 24 -1.30 13.56 15.48
CA GLY A 24 -1.68 14.48 14.40
C GLY A 24 -0.58 14.71 13.36
N ILE A 25 0.34 13.76 13.20
CA ILE A 25 1.42 13.82 12.22
C ILE A 25 0.90 13.32 10.87
N SER A 26 1.05 14.14 9.83
CA SER A 26 0.73 13.76 8.46
C SER A 26 1.66 12.67 7.95
N TRP A 27 1.10 11.73 7.19
CA TRP A 27 1.84 10.60 6.63
C TRP A 27 1.25 10.16 5.29
N ALA A 28 2.08 9.52 4.49
CA ALA A 28 1.72 8.75 3.30
C ALA A 28 2.72 7.60 3.15
N LEU A 29 2.27 6.47 2.64
CA LEU A 29 3.12 5.35 2.26
C LEU A 29 3.17 5.31 0.73
N TYR A 30 4.35 5.55 0.18
CA TYR A 30 4.58 5.48 -1.26
C TYR A 30 5.12 4.09 -1.63
N GLN A 31 4.49 3.44 -2.61
CA GLN A 31 4.99 2.20 -3.20
C GLN A 31 5.10 2.33 -4.71
N GLU A 32 6.11 1.70 -5.29
CA GLU A 32 6.28 1.62 -6.74
C GLU A 32 5.22 0.71 -7.37
N ASP A 33 4.89 1.00 -8.62
CA ASP A 33 4.13 0.11 -9.53
C ASP A 33 2.77 -0.41 -9.01
N MET A 34 2.17 0.30 -8.06
CA MET A 34 0.77 0.09 -7.67
C MET A 34 -0.18 0.54 -8.80
N PRO A 35 -1.23 -0.24 -9.14
CA PRO A 35 -2.16 0.14 -10.21
C PRO A 35 -3.01 1.37 -9.87
N TYR A 36 -3.32 1.59 -8.59
CA TYR A 36 -3.98 2.79 -8.06
C TYR A 36 -3.78 2.90 -6.54
N THR A 37 -4.02 4.09 -5.98
CA THR A 37 -3.94 4.37 -4.53
C THR A 37 -4.84 3.45 -3.71
N GLY A 38 -4.27 2.78 -2.71
CA GLY A 38 -4.99 1.86 -1.85
C GLY A 38 -5.33 0.52 -2.50
N PHE A 39 -4.56 0.06 -3.51
CA PHE A 39 -4.78 -1.25 -4.13
C PHE A 39 -4.68 -2.41 -3.12
N GLU A 40 -5.78 -3.11 -2.91
CA GLU A 40 -5.90 -4.22 -1.96
C GLU A 40 -5.68 -5.60 -2.58
N GLY A 41 -5.46 -5.68 -3.89
CA GLY A 41 -5.28 -6.94 -4.61
C GLY A 41 -4.06 -7.75 -4.14
N PHE A 42 -4.00 -9.02 -4.54
CA PHE A 42 -2.90 -9.90 -4.15
C PHE A 42 -1.62 -9.64 -4.96
N GLU A 43 -1.76 -9.46 -6.26
CA GLU A 43 -0.68 -9.10 -7.17
C GLU A 43 -1.23 -8.24 -8.32
N TRP A 44 -0.35 -7.50 -8.97
CA TRP A 44 -0.61 -6.83 -10.24
C TRP A 44 0.52 -7.16 -11.22
N LYS A 45 0.15 -7.54 -12.44
CA LYS A 45 1.10 -7.82 -13.51
C LYS A 45 1.12 -6.67 -14.49
N ASN A 46 2.31 -6.28 -14.90
CA ASN A 46 2.49 -5.33 -15.98
C ASN A 46 1.86 -5.87 -17.27
N PRO A 47 0.95 -5.12 -17.93
CA PRO A 47 0.33 -5.59 -19.17
C PRO A 47 1.30 -5.68 -20.35
N GLU A 48 2.42 -4.94 -20.33
CA GLU A 48 3.42 -4.92 -21.41
C GLU A 48 4.53 -5.96 -21.20
N THR A 49 5.06 -6.06 -19.97
CA THR A 49 6.22 -6.92 -19.67
C THR A 49 5.85 -8.26 -19.04
N SER A 50 4.59 -8.43 -18.61
CA SER A 50 4.12 -9.58 -17.81
C SER A 50 4.86 -9.79 -16.48
N ALA A 51 5.68 -8.82 -16.06
CA ALA A 51 6.37 -8.85 -14.76
C ALA A 51 5.39 -8.53 -13.62
N ASN A 52 5.69 -9.00 -12.41
CA ASN A 52 4.92 -8.64 -11.22
C ASN A 52 5.35 -7.24 -10.75
N ASP A 53 4.54 -6.25 -11.12
CA ASP A 53 4.70 -4.85 -10.73
C ASP A 53 4.33 -4.63 -9.26
N TYR A 54 3.35 -5.38 -8.75
CA TYR A 54 2.96 -5.31 -7.35
C TYR A 54 2.74 -6.68 -6.75
N VAL A 55 3.19 -6.87 -5.52
CA VAL A 55 2.86 -8.04 -4.69
C VAL A 55 2.47 -7.57 -3.29
N ARG A 56 1.28 -7.97 -2.82
CA ARG A 56 0.69 -7.58 -1.54
C ARG A 56 1.63 -7.69 -0.35
N LYS A 57 2.49 -8.71 -0.32
CA LYS A 57 3.45 -8.95 0.77
C LYS A 57 4.51 -7.84 0.95
N GLN A 58 4.72 -7.01 -0.07
CA GLN A 58 5.63 -5.86 -0.03
C GLN A 58 4.95 -4.59 0.51
N ASN A 59 3.62 -4.59 0.64
CA ASN A 59 2.86 -3.49 1.21
C ASN A 59 2.45 -3.79 2.65
N PRO A 60 3.29 -3.47 3.66
CA PRO A 60 2.95 -3.78 5.04
C PRO A 60 1.65 -3.13 5.49
N ALA A 61 1.29 -1.94 4.96
CA ALA A 61 0.07 -1.25 5.36
C ALA A 61 -1.21 -1.97 4.89
N ILE A 62 -1.20 -2.54 3.68
CA ILE A 62 -2.35 -3.28 3.15
C ILE A 62 -2.65 -4.56 3.95
N LEU A 63 -1.65 -5.07 4.68
CA LEU A 63 -1.79 -6.26 5.53
C LEU A 63 -2.53 -5.95 6.83
N HIS A 64 -2.76 -4.70 7.20
CA HIS A 64 -3.45 -4.35 8.45
C HIS A 64 -4.90 -3.94 8.22
N ASP A 65 -5.83 -4.69 8.81
CA ASP A 65 -7.27 -4.38 8.71
C ASP A 65 -7.62 -3.02 9.30
N SER A 66 -6.83 -2.54 10.26
CA SER A 66 -6.98 -1.20 10.86
C SER A 66 -6.69 -0.06 9.87
N LEU A 67 -6.03 -0.37 8.74
CA LEU A 67 -5.71 0.59 7.68
C LEU A 67 -6.63 0.41 6.48
N THR A 68 -6.90 -0.82 6.07
CA THR A 68 -7.74 -1.11 4.89
C THR A 68 -9.21 -0.80 5.09
N HIS A 69 -9.73 -0.91 6.31
CA HIS A 69 -11.13 -0.61 6.61
C HIS A 69 -11.41 0.87 6.89
N ASP A 70 -10.39 1.73 6.96
CA ASP A 70 -10.54 3.17 7.12
C ASP A 70 -10.17 3.84 5.79
N LYS A 71 -11.18 4.31 5.04
CA LYS A 71 -10.99 4.95 3.73
C LYS A 71 -9.99 6.10 3.75
N SER A 72 -9.93 6.85 4.86
CA SER A 72 -9.01 7.98 4.99
C SER A 72 -7.56 7.54 5.16
N ARG A 73 -7.33 6.35 5.73
CA ARG A 73 -6.01 5.74 5.88
C ARG A 73 -5.61 4.99 4.62
N LEU A 74 -6.55 4.25 4.02
CA LEU A 74 -6.35 3.55 2.76
C LEU A 74 -5.93 4.51 1.64
N SER A 75 -6.52 5.71 1.58
CA SER A 75 -6.17 6.73 0.60
C SER A 75 -4.79 7.35 0.79
N ARG A 76 -4.05 7.00 1.85
CA ARG A 76 -2.66 7.45 2.11
C ARG A 76 -1.63 6.42 1.63
N ILE A 77 -2.08 5.29 1.08
CA ILE A 77 -1.22 4.28 0.47
C ILE A 77 -1.16 4.59 -1.03
N GLU A 78 -0.22 5.44 -1.41
CA GLU A 78 -0.15 6.08 -2.72
C GLU A 78 0.91 5.43 -3.61
N ASN A 79 0.75 5.56 -4.93
CA ASN A 79 1.82 5.20 -5.86
C ASN A 79 2.95 6.24 -5.78
N LEU A 80 4.21 5.81 -5.87
CA LEU A 80 5.39 6.69 -5.85
C LEU A 80 5.35 7.80 -6.91
N SER A 81 4.72 7.54 -8.06
CA SER A 81 4.47 8.55 -9.12
C SER A 81 3.70 9.78 -8.64
N MET A 82 2.94 9.68 -7.54
CA MET A 82 2.26 10.84 -6.94
C MET A 82 3.23 11.80 -6.24
N MET A 83 4.41 11.33 -5.84
CA MET A 83 5.47 12.15 -5.26
C MET A 83 6.37 12.77 -6.34
N ASP A 84 6.72 12.00 -7.37
CA ASP A 84 7.53 12.42 -8.51
C ASP A 84 6.93 11.92 -9.83
N THR A 85 6.11 12.75 -10.44
CA THR A 85 5.38 12.41 -11.68
C THR A 85 6.33 12.16 -12.85
N SER A 86 7.58 12.64 -12.80
CA SER A 86 8.57 12.39 -13.86
C SER A 86 9.04 10.94 -13.95
N ARG A 87 8.79 10.14 -12.90
CA ARG A 87 9.08 8.70 -12.84
C ARG A 87 7.86 7.81 -13.10
N SER A 88 6.71 8.42 -13.41
CA SER A 88 5.49 7.68 -13.74
C SER A 88 5.57 7.10 -15.15
N ILE A 89 5.41 5.79 -15.28
CA ILE A 89 5.15 5.14 -16.58
C ILE A 89 3.69 5.37 -17.06
N PHE A 90 2.85 5.93 -16.19
CA PHE A 90 1.49 6.35 -16.48
C PHE A 90 1.50 7.88 -16.66
N SER A 91 1.78 8.36 -17.88
CA SER A 91 1.71 9.78 -18.28
C SER A 91 0.65 10.01 -19.35
#